data_AF-A0A957IVZ9-F1
#
_entry.id   AF-A0A957IVZ9-F1
#
_cell.length_a   1.000
_cell.length_b   1.000
_cell.length_c   1.000
_cell.angle_alpha   90.00
_cell.angle_beta   90.00
_cell.angle_gamma   90.00
#
_symmetry.space_group_name_H-M   'P 1'
#
loop_
_entity.id
_entity.type
_entity.pdbx_description
1 polymer ?
#
loop_
_entity_poly.entity_id
_entity_poly.type
_entity_poly.pdbx_seq_one_letter_code
_entity_poly.pdbx_strand_id
1 'polypeptide(L)'
;CDPLPREALADVADLGFDRETPLWFYILREAEVLAEGKQLGPMGGRMVAEVLIGLLEGDRQSFVRADPQWKPTLGAREGEFGMVDLLDFAGA
;
A
#
# COMPACT_ATOMS: atom_id res chain seq x y z
N CYS A 1 6.15 -14.10 -4.06
CA CYS A 1 4.69 -14.20 -4.21
C CYS A 1 4.43 -14.74 -5.58
N ASP A 2 3.61 -15.78 -5.66
CA ASP A 2 3.27 -16.37 -6.94
C ASP A 2 2.22 -15.48 -7.64
N PRO A 3 2.34 -15.27 -8.95
CA PRO A 3 1.34 -14.51 -9.70
C PRO A 3 -0.01 -15.24 -9.68
N LEU A 4 -1.08 -14.50 -9.92
CA LEU A 4 -2.40 -15.08 -10.08
C LEU A 4 -2.39 -16.13 -11.20
N PRO A 5 -3.09 -17.26 -11.00
CA PRO A 5 -3.27 -18.25 -12.04
C PRO A 5 -4.05 -17.64 -13.22
N ARG A 6 -3.73 -18.04 -14.46
CA ARG A 6 -4.34 -17.47 -15.68
C ARG A 6 -5.86 -17.64 -15.70
N GLU A 7 -6.35 -18.71 -15.09
CA GLU A 7 -7.77 -19.03 -14.94
C GLU A 7 -8.52 -17.92 -14.20
N ALA A 8 -7.85 -17.20 -13.30
CA ALA A 8 -8.40 -16.05 -12.59
C ALA A 8 -8.58 -14.81 -13.49
N LEU A 9 -8.22 -14.89 -14.77
CA LEU A 9 -8.38 -13.83 -15.79
C LEU A 9 -9.22 -14.31 -16.99
N ALA A 10 -9.77 -15.51 -16.95
CA ALA A 10 -10.45 -16.12 -18.09
C ALA A 10 -11.72 -15.34 -18.53
N ASP A 11 -12.37 -14.65 -17.60
CA ASP A 11 -13.55 -13.81 -17.82
C ASP A 11 -13.27 -12.53 -18.61
N VAL A 12 -11.99 -12.14 -18.78
CA VAL A 12 -11.58 -10.98 -19.59
C VAL A 12 -10.85 -11.38 -20.89
N ALA A 13 -10.96 -12.65 -21.29
CA ALA A 13 -10.33 -13.17 -22.50
C ALA A 13 -10.83 -12.48 -23.78
N ASP A 14 -12.09 -12.05 -23.85
CA ASP A 14 -12.65 -11.32 -25.00
C ASP A 14 -11.97 -9.96 -25.23
N LEU A 15 -11.34 -9.42 -24.19
CA LEU A 15 -10.54 -8.19 -24.24
C LEU A 15 -9.05 -8.46 -24.52
N GLY A 16 -8.62 -9.73 -24.58
CA GLY A 16 -7.22 -10.14 -24.70
C GLY A 16 -6.40 -9.95 -23.42
N PHE A 17 -7.03 -9.54 -22.32
CA PHE A 17 -6.35 -9.21 -21.07
C PHE A 17 -5.94 -10.45 -20.26
N ASP A 18 -6.37 -11.66 -20.64
CA ASP A 18 -5.87 -12.90 -20.06
C ASP A 18 -4.39 -13.16 -20.44
N ARG A 19 -3.91 -12.57 -21.55
CA ARG A 19 -2.53 -12.75 -22.07
C ARG A 19 -1.64 -11.53 -21.85
N GLU A 20 -2.17 -10.35 -22.15
CA GLU A 20 -1.45 -9.08 -22.02
C GLU A 20 -2.17 -8.20 -20.99
N THR A 21 -2.27 -8.71 -19.77
CA THR A 21 -3.02 -8.06 -18.70
C THR A 21 -2.41 -6.69 -18.39
N PRO A 22 -3.16 -5.58 -18.57
CA PRO A 22 -2.68 -4.27 -18.13
C PRO A 22 -2.41 -4.30 -16.62
N LEU A 23 -1.27 -3.73 -16.20
CA LEU A 23 -0.82 -3.82 -14.81
C LEU A 23 -1.86 -3.32 -13.80
N TRP A 24 -2.53 -2.21 -14.10
CA TRP A 24 -3.57 -1.64 -13.23
C TRP A 24 -4.72 -2.64 -13.02
N PHE A 25 -5.11 -3.38 -14.06
CA PHE A 25 -6.19 -4.35 -13.99
C PHE A 25 -5.76 -5.56 -13.19
N TYR A 26 -4.56 -6.08 -13.44
CA TYR A 26 -4.00 -7.19 -12.68
C TYR A 26 -3.99 -6.87 -11.17
N ILE A 27 -3.56 -5.67 -10.78
CA ILE A 27 -3.54 -5.25 -9.36
C ILE A 27 -4.95 -5.27 -8.75
N LEU A 28 -5.96 -4.79 -9.48
CA LEU A 28 -7.34 -4.82 -9.00
C LEU A 28 -7.90 -6.25 -8.93
N ARG A 29 -7.60 -7.10 -9.93
CA ARG A 29 -8.00 -8.51 -9.90
C ARG A 29 -7.31 -9.28 -8.78
N GLU A 30 -6.05 -8.99 -8.50
CA GLU A 30 -5.32 -9.57 -7.37
C GLU A 30 -5.94 -9.17 -6.02
N ALA A 31 -6.34 -7.90 -5.88
CA ALA A 31 -7.07 -7.42 -4.72
C ALA A 31 -8.44 -8.12 -4.56
N GLU A 32 -9.19 -8.26 -5.65
CA GLU A 32 -10.48 -8.96 -5.68
C GLU A 32 -10.34 -10.43 -5.23
N VAL A 33 -9.43 -11.18 -5.86
CA VAL A 33 -9.29 -12.63 -5.65
C VAL A 33 -8.70 -12.97 -4.29
N LEU A 34 -7.69 -12.22 -3.83
CA LEU A 34 -6.95 -12.56 -2.61
C LEU A 34 -7.43 -11.83 -1.36
N ALA A 35 -8.15 -10.72 -1.52
CA ALA A 35 -8.54 -9.86 -0.40
C ALA A 35 -9.98 -9.36 -0.50
N GLU A 36 -10.83 -9.98 -1.32
CA GLU A 36 -12.23 -9.58 -1.54
C GLU A 36 -12.37 -8.10 -1.95
N GLY A 37 -11.35 -7.53 -2.59
CA GLY A 37 -11.28 -6.12 -2.99
C GLY A 37 -11.13 -5.12 -1.84
N LYS A 38 -10.94 -5.59 -0.59
CA LYS A 38 -10.85 -4.71 0.60
C LYS A 38 -9.47 -4.06 0.77
N GLN A 39 -8.44 -4.65 0.19
CA GLN A 39 -7.06 -4.14 0.20
C GLN A 39 -6.29 -4.67 -1.01
N LEU A 40 -5.16 -4.03 -1.33
CA LEU A 40 -4.29 -4.49 -2.41
C LEU A 40 -3.73 -5.89 -2.11
N GLY A 41 -3.60 -6.68 -3.17
CA GLY A 41 -2.88 -7.94 -3.12
C GLY A 41 -1.37 -7.76 -2.97
N PRO A 42 -0.59 -8.84 -2.86
CA PRO A 42 0.84 -8.78 -2.60
C PRO A 42 1.65 -7.97 -3.62
N MET A 43 1.30 -8.05 -4.90
CA MET A 43 2.01 -7.33 -5.98
C MET A 43 1.69 -5.85 -5.93
N GLY A 44 0.40 -5.50 -5.88
CA GLY A 44 -0.05 -4.11 -5.78
C GLY A 44 0.42 -3.43 -4.49
N GLY A 45 0.29 -4.13 -3.36
CA GLY A 45 0.71 -3.65 -2.05
C GLY A 45 2.22 -3.43 -1.98
N ARG A 46 3.03 -4.35 -2.54
CA ARG A 46 4.49 -4.15 -2.63
C ARG A 46 4.84 -2.93 -3.46
N MET A 47 4.24 -2.75 -4.63
CA MET A 47 4.54 -1.57 -5.46
C MET A 47 4.28 -0.26 -4.72
N VAL A 48 3.12 -0.13 -4.07
CA VAL A 48 2.79 1.08 -3.29
C VAL A 48 3.73 1.25 -2.11
N ALA A 49 4.04 0.16 -1.37
CA ALA A 49 4.94 0.20 -0.23
C ALA A 49 6.36 0.65 -0.63
N GLU A 50 6.92 0.09 -1.70
CA GLU A 50 8.27 0.44 -2.18
C GLU A 50 8.34 1.91 -2.63
N VAL A 51 7.27 2.44 -3.24
CA VAL A 51 7.20 3.87 -3.56
C VAL A 51 7.23 4.73 -2.30
N LEU A 52 6.39 4.40 -1.30
CA LEU A 52 6.35 5.15 -0.04
C LEU A 52 7.68 5.08 0.72
N ILE A 53 8.29 3.90 0.80
CA ILE A 53 9.61 3.71 1.41
C ILE A 53 10.66 4.52 0.64
N GLY A 54 10.66 4.46 -0.69
CA GLY A 54 11.57 5.25 -1.52
C GLY A 54 11.42 6.75 -1.33
N LEU A 55 10.20 7.25 -1.12
CA LEU A 55 9.96 8.67 -0.78
C LEU A 55 10.54 9.02 0.60
N LEU A 56 10.29 8.19 1.61
CA LEU A 56 10.83 8.40 2.96
C LEU A 56 12.36 8.36 2.97
N GLU A 57 12.97 7.42 2.26
CA GLU A 57 14.42 7.31 2.17
C GLU A 57 15.05 8.38 1.25
N GLY A 58 14.33 8.87 0.26
CA GLY A 58 14.82 9.86 -0.71
C GLY A 58 14.76 11.30 -0.20
N ASP A 59 13.83 11.61 0.69
CA ASP A 59 13.69 12.94 1.27
C ASP A 59 14.63 13.13 2.47
N ARG A 60 15.54 14.12 2.38
CA ARG A 60 16.47 14.48 3.46
C ARG A 60 15.76 15.05 4.69
N GLN A 61 14.56 15.60 4.53
CA GLN A 61 13.76 16.16 5.62
C GLN A 61 12.78 15.15 6.21
N SER A 62 12.69 13.94 5.67
CA SER A 62 11.87 12.89 6.29
C SER A 62 12.39 12.60 7.69
N PHE A 63 11.49 12.32 8.64
CA PHE A 63 11.89 11.96 9.99
C PHE A 63 12.82 10.73 9.99
N VAL A 64 12.61 9.77 9.08
CA VAL A 64 13.46 8.58 8.92
C VAL A 64 14.92 8.94 8.63
N ARG A 65 15.17 9.99 7.83
CA ARG A 65 16.53 10.45 7.47
C ARG A 65 17.08 11.49 8.44
N ALA A 66 16.25 12.45 8.84
CA ALA A 66 16.66 13.60 9.63
C ALA A 66 16.89 13.25 11.11
N ASP A 67 16.10 12.33 11.66
CA ASP A 67 16.22 11.86 13.04
C ASP A 67 15.78 10.37 13.15
N PRO A 68 16.70 9.41 12.91
CA PRO A 68 16.39 7.98 12.92
C PRO A 68 15.91 7.43 14.28
N GLN A 69 16.13 8.17 15.37
CA GLN A 69 15.67 7.79 16.71
C GLN A 69 14.36 8.50 17.09
N TRP A 70 13.83 9.33 16.20
CA TRP A 70 12.60 10.07 16.42
C TRP A 70 11.46 9.14 16.81
N LYS A 71 10.68 9.61 17.78
CA LYS A 71 9.45 8.98 18.23
C LYS A 71 8.35 10.04 18.27
N PRO A 72 7.10 9.68 17.97
CA PRO A 72 6.01 10.65 18.03
C PRO A 72 5.76 11.13 19.46
N THR A 73 5.50 12.43 19.61
CA THR A 73 5.31 13.11 20.89
C THR A 73 3.90 13.65 21.11
N LEU A 74 3.04 13.58 20.10
CA LEU A 74 1.68 14.13 20.13
C LEU A 74 0.61 13.12 20.53
N GLY A 75 0.99 11.86 20.77
CA GLY A 75 0.06 10.83 21.19
C GLY A 75 -0.17 10.79 22.69
N ALA A 76 -1.27 10.15 23.11
CA ALA A 76 -1.59 9.96 24.53
C ALA A 76 -0.54 9.11 25.28
N ARG A 77 0.25 8.29 24.56
CA ARG A 77 1.37 7.51 25.11
C ARG A 77 2.66 7.87 24.38
N GLU A 78 3.75 7.99 25.13
CA GLU A 78 5.05 8.33 24.57
C GLU A 78 5.51 7.32 23.52
N GLY A 79 5.85 7.82 22.33
CA GLY A 79 6.33 6.99 21.22
C GLY A 79 5.26 6.20 20.48
N GLU A 80 3.99 6.38 20.83
CA GLU A 80 2.84 5.90 20.07
C GLU A 80 2.06 7.09 19.49
N PHE A 81 1.53 6.91 18.29
CA PHE A 81 0.64 7.89 17.68
C PHE A 81 -0.27 7.19 16.68
N GLY A 82 -1.58 7.32 16.90
CA GLY A 82 -2.61 6.77 16.04
C GLY A 82 -3.49 7.84 15.41
N MET A 83 -4.46 7.39 14.62
CA MET A 83 -5.41 8.29 13.96
C MET A 83 -6.30 9.05 14.96
N VAL A 84 -6.59 8.49 16.14
CA VAL A 84 -7.35 9.18 17.18
C VAL A 84 -6.57 10.36 17.74
N ASP A 85 -5.28 10.18 18.05
CA ASP A 85 -4.40 11.27 18.53
C ASP A 85 -4.31 12.41 17.50
N LEU A 86 -4.32 12.07 16.20
CA LEU A 86 -4.36 13.08 15.14
C LEU A 86 -5.65 13.91 15.18
N LEU A 87 -6.80 13.27 15.38
CA LEU A 87 -8.10 13.95 15.45
C LEU A 87 -8.16 14.86 16.68
N ASP A 88 -7.71 14.36 17.83
CA ASP A 88 -7.65 15.13 19.07
C ASP A 88 -6.72 16.34 18.92
N PHE A 89 -5.55 16.16 18.30
CA PHE A 89 -4.60 17.23 18.03
C PHE A 89 -5.16 18.29 17.06
N ALA A 90 -5.91 17.86 16.04
CA ALA A 90 -6.53 18.75 15.05
C ALA A 90 -7.77 19.50 15.58
N GLY A 91 -8.26 19.17 16.78
CA GLY A 91 -9.43 19.80 17.40
C GLY A 91 -10.77 19.38 16.77
N ALA A 92 -10.82 18.15 16.23
CA ALA A 92 -12.03 17.56 15.66
C ALA A 92 -13.00 17.02 16.73
#